data_AF-A0A4Q5EM45-F1
#
_entry.id   AF-A0A4Q5EM45-F1
#
_cell.length_a   1.000
_cell.length_b   1.000
_cell.length_c   1.000
_cell.angle_alpha   90.00
_cell.angle_beta   90.00
_cell.angle_gamma   90.00
#
_symmetry.space_group_name_H-M   'P 1'
#
loop_
_entity.id
_entity.type
_entity.pdbx_description
1 polymer ?
#
loop_
_entity_poly.entity_id
_entity_poly.type
_entity_poly.pdbx_seq_one_letter_code
_entity_poly.pdbx_strand_id
1 'polypeptide(L)'
;MSFTDKLDELMAEKGINKSILSKEAGIPYTTIAGFYTKGTDNIKLSTLKKLSAYLGCTIDYLADDSHGQPTTLAAHFDSEEYTEDELNEIRQFAEFVKGKRK
;
A
#
# COMPACT_ATOMS: atom_id res chain seq x y z
N MET A 1 4.49 -4.89 11.39
CA MET A 1 5.61 -4.34 10.57
C MET A 1 5.69 -2.87 10.92
N SER A 2 6.87 -2.32 11.26
CA SER A 2 6.96 -0.92 11.70
C SER A 2 6.87 0.05 10.52
N PHE A 3 6.53 1.32 10.78
CA PHE A 3 6.53 2.38 9.78
C PHE A 3 7.84 2.46 8.97
N THR A 4 8.98 2.34 9.64
CA THR A 4 10.30 2.41 8.99
C THR A 4 10.57 1.20 8.10
N ASP A 5 10.11 0.02 8.51
CA ASP A 5 10.24 -1.19 7.67
C ASP A 5 9.43 -1.03 6.37
N LYS A 6 8.19 -0.51 6.47
CA LYS A 6 7.34 -0.26 5.30
C LYS A 6 7.97 0.75 4.36
N LEU A 7 8.60 1.78 4.92
CA LEU A 7 9.31 2.77 4.14
C LEU A 7 10.51 2.15 3.40
N ASP A 8 11.24 1.26 4.06
CA ASP A 8 12.39 0.56 3.46
C ASP A 8 11.95 -0.41 2.35
N GLU A 9 10.85 -1.16 2.52
CA GLU A 9 10.27 -2.01 1.46
C GLU A 9 9.84 -1.18 0.24
N LEU A 10 9.06 -0.13 0.45
CA LEU A 10 8.57 0.73 -0.64
C LEU A 10 9.72 1.46 -1.37
N MET A 11 10.79 1.83 -0.64
CA MET A 11 11.99 2.39 -1.25
C MET A 11 12.75 1.33 -2.07
N ALA A 12 12.84 0.09 -1.59
CA ALA A 12 13.48 -1.01 -2.29
C ALA A 12 12.71 -1.39 -3.58
N GLU A 13 11.38 -1.44 -3.54
CA GLU A 13 10.53 -1.68 -4.72
C GLU A 13 10.74 -0.63 -5.81
N LYS A 14 10.92 0.64 -5.41
CA LYS A 14 11.21 1.75 -6.33
C LYS A 14 12.69 1.89 -6.67
N GLY A 15 13.59 1.13 -6.05
CA GLY A 15 15.04 1.23 -6.26
C GLY A 15 15.65 2.58 -5.83
N ILE A 16 15.05 3.24 -4.84
CA ILE A 16 15.47 4.57 -4.37
C ILE A 16 16.05 4.50 -2.95
N ASN A 17 16.73 5.58 -2.55
CA ASN A 17 17.25 5.72 -1.19
C ASN A 17 16.61 6.91 -0.46
N LYS A 18 16.89 7.05 0.84
CA LYS A 18 16.36 8.12 1.71
C LYS A 18 16.63 9.54 1.19
N SER A 19 17.76 9.74 0.48
CA SER A 19 18.12 11.05 -0.10
C SER A 19 17.25 11.38 -1.30
N ILE A 20 17.00 10.40 -2.17
CA ILE A 20 16.08 10.53 -3.30
C ILE A 20 14.65 10.73 -2.79
N LEU A 21 14.20 9.89 -1.85
CA LEU A 21 12.88 10.03 -1.21
C LEU A 21 12.66 11.43 -0.64
N SER A 22 13.67 11.99 0.04
CA SER A 22 13.61 13.35 0.58
C SER A 22 13.40 14.40 -0.51
N LYS A 23 14.18 14.33 -1.60
CA LYS A 23 14.11 15.29 -2.70
C LYS A 23 12.77 15.20 -3.45
N GLU A 24 12.38 13.98 -3.80
CA GLU A 24 11.21 13.73 -4.63
C GLU A 24 9.88 13.92 -3.86
N ALA A 25 9.81 13.46 -2.62
CA ALA A 25 8.62 13.68 -1.78
C ALA A 25 8.53 15.13 -1.24
N GLY A 26 9.56 15.96 -1.45
CA GLY A 26 9.62 17.34 -0.94
C GLY A 26 9.56 17.37 0.60
N ILE A 27 10.30 16.47 1.24
CA ILE A 27 10.40 16.32 2.70
C ILE A 27 11.87 16.48 3.09
N PRO A 28 12.22 17.33 4.07
CA PRO A 28 13.61 17.47 4.49
C PRO A 28 14.26 16.14 4.87
N TYR A 29 15.52 15.93 4.46
CA TYR A 29 16.25 14.70 4.75
C TYR A 29 16.33 14.42 6.26
N THR A 30 16.48 15.48 7.06
CA THR A 30 16.49 15.41 8.52
C THR A 30 15.18 14.86 9.10
N THR A 31 14.05 15.09 8.43
CA THR A 31 12.75 14.52 8.83
C THR A 31 12.71 13.03 8.51
N ILE A 32 13.15 12.62 7.31
CA ILE A 32 13.23 11.20 6.94
C ILE A 32 14.18 10.45 7.88
N ALA A 33 15.39 10.97 8.10
CA ALA A 33 16.35 10.40 9.05
C ALA A 33 15.83 10.41 10.50
N GLY A 34 15.01 11.41 10.85
CA GLY A 34 14.33 11.51 12.13
C GLY A 34 13.44 10.31 12.44
N PHE A 35 12.77 9.73 11.43
CA PHE A 35 11.91 8.56 11.63
C PHE A 35 12.68 7.35 12.16
N TYR A 36 13.92 7.16 11.73
CA TYR A 36 14.77 6.02 12.13
C TYR A 36 15.49 6.22 13.46
N THR A 37 15.55 7.47 13.97
CA THR A 37 16.35 7.81 15.15
C THR A 37 15.49 8.23 16.34
N LYS A 38 14.42 8.97 16.08
CA LYS A 38 13.52 9.56 17.09
C LYS A 38 12.16 8.86 17.16
N GLY A 39 11.89 7.93 16.25
CA GLY A 39 10.59 7.28 16.13
C GLY A 39 9.58 8.09 15.34
N THR A 40 8.36 7.55 15.26
CA THR A 40 7.32 7.97 14.30
C THR A 40 6.05 8.47 14.99
N ASP A 41 6.07 8.64 16.30
CA ASP A 41 4.89 8.97 17.12
C ASP A 41 4.24 10.31 16.79
N ASN A 42 5.01 11.26 16.23
CA ASN A 42 4.58 12.64 15.98
C ASN A 42 4.67 13.04 14.50
N ILE A 43 4.52 12.08 13.58
CA ILE A 43 4.53 12.41 12.14
C ILE A 43 3.28 13.23 11.80
N LYS A 44 3.50 14.39 11.17
CA LYS A 44 2.42 15.25 10.69
C LYS A 44 1.69 14.57 9.51
N LEU A 45 0.36 14.68 9.49
CA LEU A 45 -0.46 14.18 8.38
C LEU A 45 -0.03 14.74 7.01
N SER A 46 0.43 15.99 6.96
CA SER A 46 0.98 16.59 5.73
C SER A 46 2.19 15.82 5.18
N THR A 47 3.02 15.26 6.05
CA THR A 47 4.20 14.49 5.69
C THR A 47 3.80 13.09 5.23
N LEU A 48 2.86 12.44 5.94
CA LEU A 48 2.27 11.18 5.51
C LEU A 48 1.63 11.28 4.13
N LYS A 49 0.86 12.34 3.85
CA LYS A 49 0.25 12.59 2.53
C LYS A 49 1.28 12.66 1.41
N LYS A 50 2.41 13.34 1.65
CA LYS A 50 3.50 13.46 0.68
C LYS A 50 4.17 12.11 0.42
N LEU A 51 4.45 11.36 1.50
CA LEU A 51 5.03 10.02 1.39
C LEU A 51 4.09 9.06 0.67
N SER A 52 2.81 9.03 1.05
CA SER A 52 1.82 8.12 0.46
C SER A 52 1.61 8.43 -1.02
N ALA A 53 1.53 9.70 -1.40
CA ALA A 53 1.40 10.13 -2.79
C ALA A 53 2.62 9.74 -3.64
N TYR A 54 3.84 9.88 -3.11
CA TYR A 54 5.05 9.52 -3.83
C TYR A 54 5.28 8.01 -3.90
N LEU A 55 5.00 7.31 -2.80
CA LEU A 55 5.20 5.87 -2.69
C LEU A 55 4.08 5.07 -3.37
N GLY A 56 2.93 5.69 -3.66
CA GLY A 56 1.79 5.04 -4.30
C GLY A 56 0.99 4.14 -3.36
N CYS A 57 0.98 4.45 -2.06
CA CYS A 57 0.25 3.69 -1.04
C CYS A 57 -0.79 4.56 -0.33
N THR A 58 -1.63 3.94 0.49
CA THR A 58 -2.58 4.67 1.34
C THR A 58 -1.89 5.18 2.61
N ILE A 59 -2.44 6.23 3.21
CA ILE A 59 -1.93 6.75 4.48
C ILE A 59 -2.12 5.71 5.59
N ASP A 60 -3.25 4.99 5.57
CA ASP A 60 -3.54 3.93 6.54
C ASP A 60 -2.52 2.80 6.45
N TYR A 61 -2.08 2.42 5.25
CA TYR A 61 -1.01 1.43 5.10
C TYR A 61 0.27 1.86 5.83
N LEU A 62 0.65 3.13 5.70
CA LEU A 62 1.83 3.65 6.38
C LEU A 62 1.62 3.74 7.90
N ALA A 63 0.45 4.19 8.36
CA ALA A 63 0.19 4.51 9.76
C ALA A 63 -0.25 3.30 10.62
N ASP A 64 -0.89 2.29 10.04
CA ASP A 64 -1.44 1.15 10.79
C ASP A 64 -0.50 -0.06 10.77
N ASP A 65 0.06 -0.37 11.93
CA ASP A 65 0.94 -1.54 12.12
C ASP A 65 0.19 -2.88 12.13
N SER A 66 -1.14 -2.84 12.10
CA SER A 66 -2.06 -3.98 12.25
C SER A 66 -2.48 -4.62 10.92
N HIS A 67 -2.21 -3.99 9.78
CA HIS A 67 -2.57 -4.55 8.49
C HIS A 67 -1.64 -5.71 8.11
N GLY A 68 -2.08 -6.93 8.39
CA GLY A 68 -1.66 -8.10 7.63
C GLY A 68 -2.01 -7.91 6.15
N GLN A 69 -1.15 -8.42 5.26
CA GLN A 69 -1.39 -8.45 3.81
C GLN A 69 -2.85 -8.86 3.54
N PRO A 70 -3.62 -8.10 2.73
CA PRO A 70 -4.99 -8.46 2.42
C PRO A 70 -5.00 -9.86 1.80
N THR A 71 -5.56 -10.83 2.50
CA THR A 71 -5.74 -12.21 1.99
C THR A 71 -6.86 -12.30 0.96
N THR A 72 -7.56 -11.18 0.74
CA THR A 72 -8.63 -11.07 -0.25
C THR A 72 -8.01 -10.81 -1.62
N LEU A 73 -8.16 -11.76 -2.54
CA LEU A 73 -7.84 -11.57 -3.94
C LEU A 73 -8.89 -10.64 -4.56
N ALA A 74 -8.63 -9.34 -4.56
CA ALA A 74 -9.50 -8.34 -5.16
C ALA A 74 -9.21 -8.26 -6.66
N ALA A 75 -10.18 -8.64 -7.49
CA ALA A 75 -10.19 -8.32 -8.91
C ALA A 75 -11.00 -7.03 -9.08
N HIS A 76 -10.35 -5.95 -9.51
CA HIS A 76 -11.06 -4.74 -9.92
C HIS A 76 -11.62 -5.01 -11.31
N PHE A 77 -12.89 -5.43 -11.37
CA PHE A 77 -13.59 -5.57 -12.63
C PHE A 77 -14.00 -4.17 -13.09
N ASP A 78 -13.12 -3.50 -13.83
CA ASP A 78 -13.51 -2.27 -14.52
C ASP A 78 -14.64 -2.62 -15.49
N SER A 79 -15.68 -1.78 -15.53
CA SER A 79 -16.92 -2.05 -16.29
C SER A 79 -16.70 -2.10 -17.81
N GLU A 80 -15.48 -1.86 -18.29
CA GLU A 80 -15.06 -1.97 -19.68
C GLU A 80 -14.37 -3.31 -20.01
N GLU A 81 -13.95 -4.11 -19.01
CA GLU A 81 -13.20 -5.35 -19.25
C GLU A 81 -14.09 -6.59 -19.41
N TYR A 82 -15.26 -6.60 -18.78
CA TYR A 82 -16.18 -7.74 -18.80
C TYR A 82 -17.62 -7.27 -18.94
N THR A 83 -18.37 -7.96 -19.78
CA THR A 83 -19.82 -7.81 -19.87
C THR A 83 -20.50 -8.35 -18.61
N GLU A 84 -21.75 -7.94 -18.37
CA GLU A 84 -22.55 -8.44 -17.24
C GLU A 84 -22.69 -9.97 -17.27
N ASP A 85 -22.77 -10.56 -18.46
CA ASP A 85 -22.86 -12.01 -18.64
C ASP A 85 -21.58 -12.73 -18.23
N GLU A 86 -20.40 -12.23 -18.64
CA GLU A 86 -19.10 -12.79 -18.27
C GLU A 86 -18.84 -12.69 -16.75
N LEU A 87 -19.25 -11.57 -16.13
CA LEU A 87 -19.23 -11.41 -14.67
C LEU A 87 -20.12 -12.43 -13.96
N ASN A 88 -21.26 -12.78 -14.56
CA ASN A 88 -22.19 -13.77 -14.02
C ASN A 88 -21.59 -15.18 -14.11
N GLU A 89 -20.92 -15.53 -15.23
CA GLU A 89 -20.20 -16.79 -15.37
C GLU A 89 -19.06 -16.94 -14.33
N ILE A 90 -18.28 -15.88 -14.12
CA ILE A 90 -17.21 -15.87 -13.10
C ILE A 90 -17.78 -16.12 -11.70
N ARG A 91 -18.92 -15.50 -11.36
CA ARG A 91 -19.61 -15.71 -10.08
C ARG A 91 -20.08 -17.15 -9.90
N GLN A 92 -20.71 -17.72 -10.93
CA GLN A 92 -21.18 -19.10 -10.89
C GLN A 92 -20.02 -20.09 -10.73
N PHE A 93 -18.90 -19.86 -11.42
CA PHE A 93 -17.71 -20.69 -11.29
C PHE A 93 -17.11 -20.61 -9.87
N ALA A 94 -17.05 -19.41 -9.28
CA ALA A 94 -16.58 -19.23 -7.92
C ALA A 94 -17.46 -19.98 -6.89
N GLU A 95 -18.78 -19.98 -7.06
CA GLU A 95 -19.70 -20.78 -6.23
C GLU A 95 -19.51 -22.28 -6.42
N PHE A 96 -19.37 -22.75 -7.66
CA PHE A 96 -19.10 -24.16 -7.96
C PHE A 96 -17.81 -24.66 -7.30
N VAL A 97 -16.72 -23.88 -7.36
CA VAL A 97 -15.45 -24.23 -6.72
C VAL A 97 -15.59 -24.26 -5.19
N LYS A 98 -16.36 -23.35 -4.59
CA LYS A 98 -16.68 -23.40 -3.15
C LYS A 98 -17.48 -24.65 -2.78
N GLY A 99 -18.41 -25.06 -3.64
CA GLY A 99 -19.20 -26.29 -3.47
C GLY A 99 -18.35 -27.56 -3.45
N LYS A 100 -17.26 -27.63 -4.22
CA LYS A 100 -16.33 -28.77 -4.24
C LYS A 100 -15.50 -28.97 -2.96
N ARG A 101 -15.45 -27.97 -2.08
CA ARG A 101 -14.69 -28.05 -0.81
C ARG A 101 -15.54 -28.60 0.36
N LYS A 102 -16.82 -28.86 0.14
CA LYS A 102 -17.68 -29.64 1.04
C LYS A 102 -17.64 -31.11 0.66
#